data_AF-A0A528LPJ3-F1
#
_entry.id   AF-A0A528LPJ3-F1
#
_cell.length_a   1.000
_cell.length_b   1.000
_cell.length_c   1.000
_cell.angle_alpha   90.00
_cell.angle_beta   90.00
_cell.angle_gamma   90.00
#
_symmetry.space_group_name_H-M   'P 1'
#
loop_
_entity.id
_entity.type
_entity.pdbx_description
1 polymer ?
#
loop_
_entity_poly.entity_id
_entity_poly.type
_entity_poly.pdbx_seq_one_letter_code
_entity_poly.pdbx_strand_id
1 'polypeptide(L)' 'YLTYVIINPQADRSKSAGEQQDRFLTAGVVDQDAAGLTIRGAKMLATGGIMANEVFVTCIQPLREGDEPYA' A
#
# COMPACT_ATOMS: atom_id res chain seq x y z
N TYR A 1 16.45 -6.99 11.16
CA TYR A 1 16.33 -7.35 9.75
C TYR A 1 15.16 -6.62 9.13
N LEU A 2 15.23 -6.38 7.82
CA LEU A 2 14.22 -5.69 7.02
C LEU A 2 13.37 -6.71 6.26
N THR A 3 12.05 -6.56 6.27
CA THR A 3 11.14 -7.25 5.35
C THR A 3 10.41 -6.23 4.47
N TYR A 4 9.63 -6.70 3.50
CA TYR A 4 8.84 -5.86 2.63
C TYR A 4 7.39 -6.33 2.53
N VAL A 5 6.52 -5.42 2.15
CA VAL A 5 5.12 -5.67 1.80
C VAL A 5 4.80 -4.96 0.48
N ILE A 6 4.45 -5.75 -0.54
CA ILE A 6 4.34 -5.26 -1.93
C ILE A 6 3.02 -5.60 -2.61
N ILE A 7 2.20 -6.44 -1.98
CA ILE A 7 0.95 -6.93 -2.54
C ILE A 7 -0.20 -6.12 -1.95
N ASN A 8 -1.04 -5.54 -2.81
CA ASN A 8 -2.28 -4.90 -2.36
C ASN A 8 -3.33 -5.97 -1.99
N PRO A 9 -4.29 -5.66 -1.10
CA PRO A 9 -5.38 -6.59 -0.79
C PRO A 9 -6.14 -7.01 -2.06
N GLN A 10 -6.37 -8.31 -2.20
CA GLN A 10 -7.05 -8.88 -3.36
C GLN A 10 -8.58 -8.80 -3.21
N ALA A 11 -9.17 -7.65 -3.53
CA ALA A 11 -10.62 -7.50 -3.66
C ALA A 11 -11.06 -7.67 -5.11
N ASP A 12 -11.55 -6.61 -5.77
CA ASP A 12 -11.92 -6.68 -7.19
C ASP A 12 -10.65 -6.67 -8.04
N ARG A 13 -10.23 -7.87 -8.49
CA ARG A 13 -9.01 -8.08 -9.27
C ARG A 13 -9.09 -7.52 -10.70
N SER A 14 -10.27 -7.10 -11.16
CA SER A 14 -10.43 -6.44 -12.47
C SER A 14 -10.07 -4.95 -12.45
N LYS A 15 -9.90 -4.38 -11.24
CA LYS A 15 -9.71 -2.96 -10.99
C LYS A 15 -8.32 -2.64 -10.45
N SER A 16 -7.81 -1.45 -10.73
CA SER A 16 -6.61 -0.90 -10.10
C SER A 16 -6.84 -0.56 -8.62
N ALA A 17 -5.82 -0.05 -7.93
CA ALA A 17 -5.92 0.35 -6.53
C ALA A 17 -6.89 1.54 -6.34
N GLY A 18 -6.83 2.55 -7.21
CA GLY A 18 -7.71 3.72 -7.17
C GLY A 18 -9.15 3.45 -7.59
N GLU A 19 -9.40 2.37 -8.32
CA GLU A 19 -10.73 1.98 -8.78
C GLU A 19 -11.53 1.13 -7.76
N GLN A 20 -10.89 0.70 -6.67
CA GLN A 20 -11.55 -0.09 -5.62
C GLN A 20 -12.70 0.71 -4.97
N GLN A 21 -13.76 0.02 -4.55
CA GLN A 21 -14.91 0.67 -3.94
C GLN A 21 -14.55 1.39 -2.63
N ASP A 22 -13.65 0.81 -1.84
CA ASP A 22 -13.11 1.42 -0.63
C ASP A 22 -11.74 2.03 -0.92
N ARG A 23 -11.67 3.36 -0.81
CA ARG A 23 -10.43 4.16 -0.96
C ARG A 23 -9.32 3.71 0.00
N PHE A 24 -9.67 3.14 1.16
CA PHE A 24 -8.70 2.72 2.17
C PHE A 24 -8.40 1.23 2.13
N LEU A 25 -8.88 0.50 1.11
CA LEU A 25 -8.53 -0.90 0.95
C LEU A 25 -7.02 -1.08 0.79
N THR A 26 -6.41 -0.30 -0.10
CA THR A 26 -4.97 -0.31 -0.35
C THR A 26 -4.28 0.79 0.44
N ALA A 27 -3.13 0.50 1.03
CA ALA A 27 -2.32 1.52 1.69
C ALA A 27 -1.93 2.62 0.69
N GLY A 28 -2.31 3.86 1.01
CA GLY A 28 -1.96 5.04 0.22
C GLY A 28 -1.87 6.31 1.07
N VAL A 29 -1.27 7.34 0.48
CA VAL A 29 -1.11 8.66 1.09
C VAL A 29 -2.47 9.34 1.25
N VAL A 30 -2.76 9.79 2.46
CA VAL A 30 -3.98 10.54 2.78
C VAL A 30 -3.70 11.98 3.20
N ASP A 31 -2.47 12.27 3.62
CA ASP A 31 -2.04 13.61 4.00
C ASP A 31 -0.51 13.73 3.90
N GLN A 32 -0.03 14.97 3.78
CA GLN A 32 1.39 15.30 3.78
C GLN A 32 1.62 16.63 4.52
N ASP A 33 2.56 16.61 5.46
CA ASP A 33 2.96 17.78 6.23
C ASP A 33 4.48 17.88 6.39
N ALA A 34 4.94 18.80 7.25
CA ALA A 34 6.36 19.02 7.49
C ALA A 34 7.06 17.85 8.22
N ALA A 35 6.32 16.97 8.90
CA ALA A 35 6.86 15.79 9.56
C ALA A 35 6.92 14.58 8.61
N GLY A 36 6.08 14.53 7.58
CA GLY A 36 6.17 13.52 6.52
C GLY A 36 4.82 13.20 5.87
N LEU A 37 4.62 11.91 5.58
CA LEU A 37 3.42 11.37 4.93
C LEU A 37 2.56 10.62 5.95
N THR A 38 1.25 10.85 5.92
CA THR A 38 0.29 9.98 6.60
C THR A 38 -0.25 8.96 5.61
N ILE A 39 -0.09 7.67 5.93
CA ILE A 39 -0.55 6.54 5.12
C ILE A 39 -1.74 5.86 5.80
N ARG A 40 -2.79 5.53 5.03
CA ARG A 40 -3.93 4.74 5.51
C ARG A 40 -4.25 3.61 4.55
N GLY A 41 -4.55 2.45 5.10
CA GLY A 41 -5.00 1.26 4.38
C GLY A 41 -4.17 0.03 4.74
N ALA A 42 -4.09 -0.94 3.83
CA ALA A 42 -3.38 -2.19 4.08
C ALA A 42 -2.50 -2.64 2.91
N LYS A 43 -1.51 -3.47 3.24
CA LYS A 43 -0.83 -4.38 2.31
C LYS A 43 -1.09 -5.81 2.78
N MET A 44 -1.19 -6.71 1.82
CA MET A 44 -1.46 -8.12 2.03
C MET A 44 -0.14 -8.90 2.03
N LEU A 45 -0.03 -9.87 2.94
CA LEU A 45 1.12 -10.78 3.10
C LEU A 45 2.44 -10.07 3.49
N ALA A 46 2.72 -10.08 4.79
CA ALA A 46 4.01 -9.69 5.36
C ALA A 46 4.75 -10.93 5.88
N THR A 47 5.44 -11.66 5.00
CA THR A 47 6.20 -12.85 5.43
C THR A 47 7.28 -12.45 6.42
N GLY A 48 7.23 -13.02 7.62
CA GLY A 48 8.10 -12.63 8.73
C GLY A 48 7.81 -11.24 9.29
N GLY A 49 6.73 -10.54 8.90
CA GLY A 49 6.44 -9.17 9.37
C GLY A 49 6.49 -9.02 10.89
N ILE A 50 6.01 -10.02 11.62
CA ILE A 50 5.99 -10.02 13.09
C ILE A 50 7.38 -10.12 13.75
N MET A 51 8.39 -10.62 13.03
CA MET A 51 9.76 -10.76 13.54
C MET A 51 10.68 -9.62 13.08
N ALA A 52 10.24 -8.80 12.12
CA ALA A 52 11.05 -7.78 11.49
C ALA A 52 11.26 -6.56 12.39
N ASN A 53 12.42 -5.90 12.25
CA ASN A 53 12.67 -4.61 12.90
C ASN A 53 12.10 -3.45 12.08
N GLU A 54 12.06 -3.63 10.76
CA GLU A 54 11.65 -2.62 9.78
C GLU A 54 10.84 -3.29 8.67
N VAL A 55 9.90 -2.53 8.09
CA VAL A 55 9.05 -2.98 7.00
C VAL A 55 9.10 -1.96 5.87
N PHE A 56 9.54 -2.38 4.69
CA PHE A 56 9.48 -1.58 3.48
C PHE A 56 8.12 -1.73 2.80
N VAL A 57 7.35 -0.65 2.77
CA VAL A 57 6.01 -0.60 2.17
C VAL A 57 6.12 -0.05 0.75
N THR A 58 5.75 -0.84 -0.26
CA THR A 58 5.71 -0.39 -1.66
C THR A 58 4.68 -1.20 -2.47
N CYS A 59 4.70 -1.14 -3.80
CA CYS A 59 3.79 -1.83 -4.70
C CYS A 59 4.58 -2.50 -5.84
N ILE A 60 4.29 -3.78 -6.11
CA ILE A 60 4.83 -4.47 -7.31
C ILE A 60 3.90 -4.38 -8.53
N GLN A 61 2.63 -4.05 -8.30
CA GLN A 61 1.66 -3.94 -9.38
C GLN A 61 1.94 -2.67 -10.20
N PRO A 62 1.83 -2.73 -11.55
CA PRO A 62 1.97 -1.54 -12.38
C PRO A 62 0.96 -0.47 -11.97
N LEU A 63 1.45 0.75 -11.74
CA LEU A 63 0.62 1.91 -11.44
C LEU A 63 0.09 2.51 -12.74
N ARG A 64 -1.16 2.95 -12.72
CA ARG A 64 -1.78 3.72 -13.80
C ARG A 64 -1.93 5.18 -13.38
N GLU A 65 -2.24 6.05 -14.34
CA GLU A 65 -2.68 7.41 -14.04
C GLU A 65 -3.88 7.37 -13.08
N GLY A 66 -3.83 8.16 -12.01
CA GLY A 66 -4.83 8.16 -10.93
C GLY A 66 -4.49 7.25 -9.74
N ASP A 67 -3.48 6.38 -9.84
CA ASP A 67 -3.01 5.53 -8.73
C ASP A 67 -1.87 6.17 -7.92
N GLU A 68 -1.52 7.44 -8.16
CA GLU A 68 -0.39 8.14 -7.52
C GLU A 68 -0.40 8.06 -5.98
N PRO A 69 -1.55 8.14 -5.29
CA PRO A 69 -1.57 8.00 -3.84
C PRO A 69 -1.13 6.62 -3.32
N TYR A 70 -1.12 5.57 -4.16
CA TYR A 70 -0.82 4.18 -3.79
C TYR A 70 0.57 3.70 -4.24
N ALA A 71 1.40 4.63 -4.76
CA ALA A 71 2.75 4.38 -5.24
C ALA A 71 3.74 3.99 -4.12
#